data_AF-A0A494T704-F1
#
_entry.id   AF-A0A494T704-F1
#
_cell.length_a   1.000
_cell.length_b   1.000
_cell.length_c   1.000
_cell.angle_alpha   90.00
_cell.angle_beta   90.00
_cell.angle_gamma   90.00
#
_symmetry.space_group_name_H-M   'P 1'
#
loop_
_entity.id
_entity.type
_entity.pdbx_description
1 polymer ?
#
loop_
_entity_poly.entity_id
_entity_poly.type
_entity_poly.pdbx_seq_one_letter_code
_entity_poly.pdbx_strand_id
1 'polypeptide(L)'
;MKNFFLLVPVFAGLTACGSQPTVTATNASVSEVAAATKDAIKLEPGKWQTTVKIVSIDAPGMPAATASAMKQQMSAMGSQSVEMCITPEMAAKPPENMFAGAAKNCTYEKFKMSGGKMDATLSCKNGTAGLPGDMRSEMSGTFSTTSYAVTSDTQMSMPPMPGAAPGAKMNTKTEVTGKRLGVCDKPKGV
;
A
#
# COMPACT_ATOMS: atom_id res chain seq x y z
N MET A 1 -20.97 -30.93 -4.92
CA MET A 1 -19.81 -31.85 -4.94
C MET A 1 -18.94 -31.49 -3.75
N LYS A 2 -18.73 -32.47 -2.87
CA LYS A 2 -18.30 -32.31 -1.49
C LYS A 2 -16.80 -32.60 -1.42
N ASN A 3 -15.97 -31.57 -1.30
CA ASN A 3 -14.52 -31.73 -1.17
C ASN A 3 -14.06 -31.47 0.27
N PHE A 4 -13.68 -32.60 0.89
CA PHE A 4 -12.86 -32.85 2.06
C PHE A 4 -12.06 -31.67 2.65
N PHE A 5 -12.44 -31.23 3.85
CA PHE A 5 -11.55 -30.49 4.77
C PHE A 5 -10.81 -31.52 5.64
N LEU A 6 -9.48 -31.57 5.52
CA LEU A 6 -8.61 -32.34 6.41
C LEU A 6 -8.10 -31.41 7.52
N LEU A 7 -8.71 -31.54 8.70
CA LEU A 7 -8.24 -30.99 9.98
C LEU A 7 -7.23 -31.97 10.57
N VAL A 8 -5.98 -31.55 10.72
CA VAL A 8 -4.98 -32.27 11.52
C VAL A 8 -4.68 -31.44 12.77
N PRO A 9 -5.03 -31.90 13.99
CA PRO A 9 -4.66 -31.23 15.22
C PRO A 9 -3.33 -31.82 15.73
N VAL A 10 -2.30 -31.01 15.84
CA VAL A 10 -1.12 -31.34 16.65
C VAL A 10 -0.91 -30.21 17.64
N PHE A 11 -1.29 -30.48 18.89
CA PHE A 11 -0.87 -29.70 20.05
C PHE A 11 0.49 -30.25 20.48
N ALA A 12 1.55 -29.45 20.33
CA ALA A 12 2.83 -29.66 20.99
C ALA A 12 3.29 -28.31 21.55
N GLY A 13 3.29 -28.19 22.87
CA GLY A 13 3.84 -27.03 23.56
C GLY A 13 5.36 -26.99 23.40
N LEU A 14 5.88 -25.87 22.88
CA LEU A 14 7.28 -25.48 23.02
C LEU A 14 7.35 -23.95 23.18
N THR A 15 7.91 -23.53 24.32
CA THR A 15 8.79 -22.37 24.51
C THR A 15 8.37 -21.01 23.91
N ALA A 16 8.14 -20.04 24.79
CA ALA A 16 8.10 -18.63 24.45
C ALA A 16 9.38 -18.21 23.70
N CYS A 17 9.27 -18.03 22.39
CA CYS A 17 10.30 -17.46 21.54
C CYS A 17 9.59 -16.56 20.51
N GLY A 18 9.91 -15.25 20.54
CA GLY A 18 9.23 -14.17 19.83
C GLY A 18 9.11 -14.37 18.32
N SER A 19 8.11 -15.13 17.89
CA SER A 19 7.78 -15.32 16.48
C SER A 19 6.68 -14.32 16.14
N GLN A 20 7.06 -13.18 15.55
CA GLN A 20 6.09 -12.28 14.94
C GLN A 20 5.25 -13.07 13.91
N PRO A 21 3.93 -12.86 13.86
CA PRO A 21 3.07 -13.55 12.90
C PRO A 21 3.57 -13.29 11.48
N THR A 22 3.86 -14.37 10.76
CA THR A 22 4.24 -14.31 9.35
C THR A 22 2.99 -14.54 8.51
N VAL A 23 2.68 -13.59 7.63
CA VAL A 23 1.52 -13.63 6.74
C VAL A 23 2.04 -13.77 5.32
N THR A 24 1.57 -14.78 4.60
CA THR A 24 1.89 -14.96 3.17
C THR A 24 0.61 -15.25 2.42
N ALA A 25 0.40 -14.58 1.29
CA ALA A 25 -0.74 -14.80 0.43
C ALA A 25 -0.32 -14.68 -1.04
N THR A 26 -0.98 -15.46 -1.90
CA THR A 26 -0.72 -15.48 -3.34
C THR A 26 -2.05 -15.52 -4.07
N ASN A 27 -2.25 -14.67 -5.08
CA ASN A 27 -3.54 -14.47 -5.75
C ASN A 27 -4.70 -14.22 -4.77
N ALA A 28 -4.45 -13.45 -3.72
CA ALA A 28 -5.44 -13.15 -2.70
C ALA A 28 -6.14 -11.83 -2.99
N SER A 29 -7.43 -11.76 -2.64
CA SER A 29 -8.15 -10.51 -2.66
C SER A 29 -7.61 -9.56 -1.59
N VAL A 30 -7.86 -8.28 -1.82
CA VAL A 30 -7.55 -7.21 -0.86
C VAL A 30 -8.12 -7.48 0.53
N SER A 31 -9.36 -7.98 0.63
CA SER A 31 -10.02 -8.24 1.92
C SER A 31 -9.40 -9.42 2.66
N GLU A 32 -8.95 -10.46 1.95
CA GLU A 32 -8.24 -11.60 2.54
C GLU A 32 -6.90 -11.17 3.16
N VAL A 33 -6.12 -10.38 2.44
CA VAL A 33 -4.85 -9.83 2.95
C VAL A 33 -5.10 -8.88 4.11
N ALA A 34 -6.10 -8.01 4.02
CA ALA A 34 -6.48 -7.11 5.11
C ALA A 34 -6.89 -7.88 6.37
N ALA A 35 -7.65 -8.97 6.25
CA ALA A 35 -8.01 -9.83 7.36
C ALA A 35 -6.79 -10.53 7.98
N ALA A 36 -5.88 -11.05 7.16
CA ALA A 36 -4.70 -11.77 7.62
C ALA A 36 -3.64 -10.87 8.28
N THR A 37 -3.63 -9.57 7.96
CA THR A 37 -2.63 -8.61 8.47
C THR A 37 -3.07 -7.83 9.71
N LYS A 38 -4.33 -7.94 10.14
CA LYS A 38 -4.88 -7.21 11.31
C LYS A 38 -4.03 -7.39 12.57
N ASP A 39 -3.53 -8.61 12.79
CA ASP A 39 -2.74 -8.93 13.97
C ASP A 39 -1.23 -8.70 13.77
N ALA A 40 -0.79 -8.56 12.53
CA ALA A 40 0.61 -8.37 12.15
C ALA A 40 1.04 -6.90 12.20
N ILE A 41 0.12 -5.96 11.99
CA ILE A 41 0.38 -4.52 11.98
C ILE A 41 -0.40 -3.86 13.08
N LYS A 42 0.29 -3.47 14.15
CA LYS A 42 -0.28 -2.76 15.30
C LYS A 42 0.33 -1.38 15.38
N LEU A 43 -0.31 -0.41 14.73
CA LEU A 43 0.09 0.99 14.86
C LEU A 43 -0.37 1.52 16.22
N GLU A 44 0.46 2.31 16.89
CA GLU A 44 0.06 2.95 18.15
C GLU A 44 -0.92 4.11 17.89
N PRO A 45 -1.99 4.24 18.70
CA PRO A 45 -2.87 5.40 18.64
C PRO A 45 -2.10 6.69 18.94
N GLY A 46 -2.50 7.78 18.28
CA GLY A 46 -1.86 9.08 18.47
C GLY A 46 -1.84 9.93 17.22
N LYS A 47 -1.12 11.05 17.30
CA LYS A 47 -0.86 11.92 16.16
C LYS A 47 0.20 11.27 15.28
N TRP A 48 -0.07 11.16 13.99
CA TRP A 48 0.84 10.64 12.99
C TRP A 48 1.08 11.68 11.91
N GLN A 49 2.31 11.75 11.44
CA GLN A 49 2.67 12.47 10.23
C GLN A 49 2.99 11.45 9.15
N THR A 50 2.30 11.56 8.03
CA THR A 50 2.51 10.76 6.83
C THR A 50 3.11 11.66 5.77
N THR A 51 4.29 11.32 5.27
CA THR A 51 4.95 12.01 4.17
C THR A 51 4.90 11.13 2.93
N VAL A 52 4.36 11.67 1.84
CA VAL A 52 4.37 11.07 0.50
C VAL A 52 5.38 11.82 -0.34
N LYS A 53 6.33 11.09 -0.91
CA LYS A 53 7.36 11.63 -1.79
C LYS A 53 7.33 10.87 -3.10
N ILE A 54 7.14 11.59 -4.19
CA ILE A 54 7.37 11.01 -5.52
C ILE A 54 8.88 11.02 -5.77
N VAL A 55 9.46 9.83 -5.96
CA VAL A 55 10.89 9.63 -6.19
C VAL A 55 11.22 9.78 -7.68
N SER A 56 10.40 9.19 -8.54
CA SER A 56 10.59 9.31 -10.00
C SER A 56 9.30 9.06 -10.76
N ILE A 57 9.14 9.73 -11.89
CA ILE A 57 8.14 9.39 -12.91
C ILE A 57 8.82 9.25 -14.26
N ASP A 58 8.47 8.16 -14.92
CA ASP A 58 8.79 7.89 -16.32
C ASP A 58 7.50 7.56 -17.07
N ALA A 59 7.37 8.05 -18.30
CA ALA A 59 6.15 7.88 -19.09
C ALA A 59 6.51 7.54 -20.54
N PRO A 60 7.03 6.33 -20.80
CA PRO A 60 7.49 5.95 -22.12
C PRO A 60 6.33 5.90 -23.10
N GLY A 61 6.52 6.51 -24.27
CA GLY A 61 5.49 6.62 -25.29
C GLY A 61 4.54 7.81 -25.11
N MET A 62 4.72 8.66 -24.09
CA MET A 62 3.99 9.93 -24.00
C MET A 62 4.64 11.04 -24.85
N PRO A 63 3.84 12.01 -25.36
CA PRO A 63 4.39 13.19 -26.02
C PRO A 63 5.37 13.94 -25.11
N ALA A 64 6.50 14.40 -25.66
CA ALA A 64 7.56 15.04 -24.88
C ALA A 64 7.08 16.26 -24.09
N ALA A 65 6.17 17.07 -24.66
CA ALA A 65 5.57 18.22 -23.98
C ALA A 65 4.77 17.77 -22.75
N THR A 66 3.97 16.72 -22.88
CA THR A 66 3.14 16.17 -21.79
C THR A 66 3.99 15.51 -20.72
N ALA A 67 5.01 14.72 -21.10
CA ALA A 67 5.93 14.10 -20.15
C ALA A 67 6.72 15.15 -19.36
N SER A 68 7.14 16.25 -20.01
CA SER A 68 7.86 17.35 -19.37
C SER A 68 6.96 18.13 -18.41
N ALA A 69 5.73 18.45 -18.83
CA ALA A 69 4.75 19.10 -17.96
C ALA A 69 4.42 18.24 -16.73
N MET A 70 4.28 16.92 -16.90
CA MET A 70 4.07 15.99 -15.79
C MET A 70 5.25 16.03 -14.81
N LYS A 71 6.49 15.91 -15.29
CA LYS A 71 7.69 15.99 -14.45
C LYS A 71 7.78 17.33 -13.70
N GLN A 72 7.44 18.42 -14.35
CA GLN A 72 7.44 19.76 -13.73
C GLN A 72 6.39 19.86 -12.62
N GLN A 73 5.18 19.35 -12.85
CA GLN A 73 4.13 19.31 -11.83
C GLN A 73 4.53 18.41 -10.65
N MET A 74 5.12 17.23 -10.90
CA MET A 74 5.65 16.37 -9.82
C MET A 74 6.69 17.11 -8.99
N SER A 75 7.61 17.80 -9.64
CA SER A 75 8.69 18.53 -8.98
C SER A 75 8.16 19.68 -8.12
N ALA A 76 7.08 20.34 -8.58
CA ALA A 76 6.38 21.37 -7.82
C ALA A 76 5.62 20.79 -6.61
N MET A 77 5.07 19.57 -6.72
CA MET A 77 4.42 18.89 -5.58
C MET A 77 5.44 18.35 -4.57
N GLY A 78 6.65 17.98 -4.99
CA GLY A 78 7.73 17.56 -4.08
C GLY A 78 7.31 16.49 -3.06
N SER A 79 7.74 16.65 -1.82
CA SER A 79 7.28 15.85 -0.68
C SER A 79 6.10 16.54 0.01
N GLN A 80 4.99 15.82 0.16
CA GLN A 80 3.80 16.31 0.84
C GLN A 80 3.64 15.57 2.17
N SER A 81 3.46 16.32 3.27
CA SER A 81 3.25 15.74 4.59
C SER A 81 1.87 16.11 5.11
N VAL A 82 1.15 15.11 5.61
CA VAL A 82 -0.17 15.27 6.24
C VAL A 82 -0.12 14.74 7.66
N GLU A 83 -0.72 15.46 8.59
CA GLU A 83 -0.86 15.02 9.97
C GLU A 83 -2.29 14.54 10.21
N MET A 84 -2.42 13.35 10.79
CA MET A 84 -3.70 12.76 11.13
C MET A 84 -3.68 12.15 12.53
N CYS A 85 -4.79 12.26 13.25
CA CYS A 85 -4.98 11.56 14.51
C CYS A 85 -5.50 10.15 14.24
N ILE A 86 -4.73 9.14 14.65
CA ILE A 86 -5.12 7.73 14.63
C ILE A 86 -5.72 7.38 16.01
N THR A 87 -7.00 7.04 16.04
CA THR A 87 -7.70 6.61 17.26
C THR A 87 -7.38 5.13 17.56
N PRO A 88 -7.64 4.66 18.79
CA PRO A 88 -7.51 3.23 19.13
C PRO A 88 -8.27 2.30 18.18
N GLU A 89 -9.45 2.71 17.72
CA GLU A 89 -10.25 1.94 16.78
C GLU A 89 -9.59 1.86 15.39
N MET A 90 -9.03 2.97 14.89
CA MET A 90 -8.29 3.01 13.63
C MET A 90 -6.96 2.26 13.71
N ALA A 91 -6.31 2.25 14.87
CA ALA A 91 -5.09 1.48 15.13
C ALA A 91 -5.35 -0.03 15.18
N ALA A 92 -6.46 -0.45 15.81
CA ALA A 92 -6.85 -1.85 15.91
C ALA A 92 -7.38 -2.43 14.60
N LYS A 93 -7.91 -1.57 13.73
CA LYS A 93 -8.34 -1.90 12.37
C LYS A 93 -7.80 -0.82 11.45
N PRO A 94 -6.55 -0.94 10.97
CA PRO A 94 -6.05 -0.05 9.93
C PRO A 94 -7.10 -0.05 8.82
N PRO A 95 -7.58 1.14 8.40
CA PRO A 95 -8.68 1.17 7.44
C PRO A 95 -8.23 0.37 6.23
N GLU A 96 -9.13 -0.44 5.67
CA GLU A 96 -8.79 -1.35 4.57
C GLU A 96 -7.99 -0.60 3.51
N ASN A 97 -8.38 0.65 3.21
CA ASN A 97 -7.69 1.60 2.33
C ASN A 97 -6.18 1.81 2.56
N MET A 98 -5.63 1.63 3.78
CA MET A 98 -4.18 1.77 4.03
C MET A 98 -3.35 0.68 3.35
N PHE A 99 -3.91 -0.53 3.22
CA PHE A 99 -3.24 -1.66 2.57
C PHE A 99 -3.92 -2.02 1.25
N ALA A 100 -5.23 -1.85 1.16
CA ALA A 100 -6.05 -2.19 0.02
C ALA A 100 -5.90 -1.25 -1.17
N GLY A 101 -5.61 0.03 -0.91
CA GLY A 101 -6.09 1.10 -1.78
C GLY A 101 -7.62 1.04 -1.95
N ALA A 102 -8.24 2.11 -2.40
CA ALA A 102 -9.69 2.14 -2.63
C ALA A 102 -10.15 1.33 -3.87
N ALA A 103 -9.56 0.15 -4.12
CA ALA A 103 -9.63 -0.52 -5.40
C ALA A 103 -10.16 -1.95 -5.25
N LYS A 104 -11.49 -2.08 -5.36
CA LYS A 104 -12.21 -3.36 -5.43
C LYS A 104 -11.78 -4.27 -6.60
N ASN A 105 -11.01 -3.74 -7.55
CA ASN A 105 -10.54 -4.42 -8.75
C ASN A 105 -9.05 -4.85 -8.68
N CYS A 106 -8.45 -4.80 -7.49
CA CYS A 106 -7.07 -5.22 -7.29
C CYS A 106 -6.97 -6.60 -6.62
N THR A 107 -5.99 -7.38 -7.08
CA THR A 107 -5.61 -8.68 -6.53
C THR A 107 -4.15 -8.63 -6.13
N TYR A 108 -3.84 -9.14 -4.94
CA TYR A 108 -2.47 -9.38 -4.53
C TYR A 108 -1.96 -10.63 -5.23
N GLU A 109 -1.09 -10.48 -6.21
CA GLU A 109 -0.40 -11.62 -6.83
C GLU A 109 0.48 -12.31 -5.80
N LYS A 110 1.20 -11.51 -5.01
CA LYS A 110 2.06 -11.96 -3.92
C LYS A 110 1.94 -10.97 -2.77
N PHE A 111 1.88 -11.49 -1.57
CA PHE A 111 1.95 -10.73 -0.34
C PHE A 111 2.75 -11.53 0.67
N LYS A 112 3.70 -10.88 1.32
CA LYS A 112 4.48 -11.43 2.41
C LYS A 112 4.68 -10.36 3.45
N MET A 113 4.43 -10.71 4.71
CA MET A 113 4.72 -9.88 5.85
C MET A 113 5.33 -10.73 6.95
N SER A 114 6.50 -10.32 7.44
CA SER A 114 7.19 -11.02 8.52
C SER A 114 8.16 -10.08 9.20
N GLY A 115 8.22 -10.13 10.54
CA GLY A 115 9.19 -9.32 11.29
C GLY A 115 9.04 -7.81 11.08
N GLY A 116 7.82 -7.33 10.80
CA GLY A 116 7.57 -5.92 10.45
C GLY A 116 7.98 -5.54 9.03
N LYS A 117 8.47 -6.46 8.19
CA LYS A 117 8.74 -6.20 6.77
C LYS A 117 7.57 -6.64 5.92
N MET A 118 7.26 -5.86 4.89
CA MET A 118 6.24 -6.14 3.89
C MET A 118 6.90 -6.24 2.51
N ASP A 119 6.51 -7.25 1.74
CA ASP A 119 6.76 -7.35 0.32
C ASP A 119 5.45 -7.74 -0.37
N ALA A 120 5.01 -6.96 -1.34
CA ALA A 120 3.74 -7.18 -1.99
C ALA A 120 3.77 -6.80 -3.46
N THR A 121 2.96 -7.50 -4.24
CA THR A 121 2.71 -7.21 -5.65
C THR A 121 1.21 -7.16 -5.86
N LEU A 122 0.73 -5.98 -6.18
CA LEU A 122 -0.69 -5.69 -6.41
C LEU A 122 -0.91 -5.54 -7.92
N SER A 123 -1.95 -6.19 -8.43
CA SER A 123 -2.36 -6.13 -9.83
C SER A 123 -3.82 -5.72 -9.89
N CYS A 124 -4.10 -4.59 -10.52
CA CYS A 124 -5.41 -3.99 -10.62
C CYS A 124 -5.84 -3.94 -12.08
N LYS A 125 -7.02 -4.48 -12.36
CA LYS A 125 -7.59 -4.46 -13.71
C LYS A 125 -8.62 -3.36 -13.84
N ASN A 126 -8.74 -2.79 -15.03
CA ASN A 126 -9.77 -1.78 -15.37
C ASN A 126 -9.69 -0.49 -14.53
N GLY A 127 -8.49 -0.09 -14.13
CA GLY A 127 -8.27 1.17 -13.44
C GLY A 127 -8.49 1.13 -11.93
N THR A 128 -7.89 2.10 -11.24
CA THR A 128 -8.10 2.38 -9.82
C THR A 128 -8.37 3.88 -9.65
N ALA A 129 -9.27 4.24 -8.74
CA ALA A 129 -9.58 5.63 -8.39
C ALA A 129 -9.81 6.59 -9.59
N GLY A 130 -10.59 6.16 -10.57
CA GLY A 130 -11.00 7.02 -11.70
C GLY A 130 -9.97 7.15 -12.83
N LEU A 131 -8.83 6.45 -12.76
CA LEU A 131 -7.87 6.37 -13.85
C LEU A 131 -8.08 5.07 -14.66
N PRO A 132 -8.37 5.15 -15.98
CA PRO A 132 -8.50 3.96 -16.83
C PRO A 132 -7.14 3.28 -17.05
N GLY A 133 -7.14 1.94 -17.13
CA GLY A 133 -5.95 1.15 -17.47
C GLY A 133 -5.56 0.12 -16.42
N ASP A 134 -4.81 -0.90 -16.83
CA ASP A 134 -4.30 -1.90 -15.89
C ASP A 134 -3.11 -1.32 -15.11
N MET A 135 -3.07 -1.59 -13.82
CA MET A 135 -2.04 -1.13 -12.90
C MET A 135 -1.37 -2.33 -12.23
N ARG A 136 -0.04 -2.31 -12.18
CA ARG A 136 0.76 -3.24 -11.39
C ARG A 136 1.62 -2.43 -10.44
N SER A 137 1.56 -2.72 -9.15
CA SER A 137 2.35 -2.05 -8.13
C SER A 137 3.17 -3.07 -7.34
N GLU A 138 4.47 -2.90 -7.34
CA GLU A 138 5.39 -3.63 -6.47
C GLU A 138 5.68 -2.75 -5.26
N MET A 139 5.46 -3.30 -4.07
CA MET A 139 5.54 -2.59 -2.81
C MET A 139 6.49 -3.33 -1.88
N SER A 140 7.39 -2.60 -1.26
CA SER A 140 8.24 -3.11 -0.19
C SER A 140 8.29 -2.11 0.93
N GLY A 141 8.33 -2.57 2.18
CA GLY A 141 8.31 -1.65 3.29
C GLY A 141 8.62 -2.27 4.64
N THR A 142 8.74 -1.39 5.62
CA THR A 142 8.97 -1.72 7.02
C THR A 142 7.93 -1.02 7.87
N PHE A 143 7.43 -1.74 8.87
CA PHE A 143 6.40 -1.34 9.81
C PHE A 143 6.90 -1.61 11.23
N SER A 144 6.75 -0.62 12.08
CA SER A 144 6.90 -0.70 13.52
C SER A 144 5.64 -0.17 14.20
N THR A 145 5.59 -0.19 15.52
CA THR A 145 4.44 0.35 16.26
C THR A 145 4.32 1.87 16.13
N THR A 146 5.41 2.58 15.83
CA THR A 146 5.48 4.06 15.82
C THR A 146 5.99 4.65 14.51
N SER A 147 6.31 3.82 13.52
CA SER A 147 6.75 4.26 12.21
C SER A 147 6.44 3.25 11.11
N TYR A 148 6.35 3.73 9.88
CA TYR A 148 6.38 2.88 8.71
C TYR A 148 7.10 3.58 7.55
N ALA A 149 7.66 2.80 6.64
CA ALA A 149 8.25 3.28 5.40
C ALA A 149 7.92 2.28 4.31
N VAL A 150 7.27 2.74 3.25
CA VAL A 150 6.82 1.92 2.12
C VAL A 150 7.34 2.56 0.84
N THR A 151 8.04 1.79 0.04
CA THR A 151 8.39 2.14 -1.34
C THR A 151 7.45 1.39 -2.28
N SER A 152 6.89 2.10 -3.24
CA SER A 152 6.02 1.55 -4.26
C SER A 152 6.56 1.91 -5.65
N ASP A 153 6.77 0.89 -6.47
CA ASP A 153 7.08 0.99 -7.88
C ASP A 153 5.82 0.57 -8.66
N THR A 154 5.13 1.56 -9.21
CA THR A 154 3.84 1.38 -9.90
C THR A 154 4.01 1.55 -11.39
N GLN A 155 3.61 0.54 -12.16
CA GLN A 155 3.41 0.64 -13.61
C GLN A 155 1.92 0.71 -13.93
N MET A 156 1.57 1.61 -14.82
CA MET A 156 0.21 1.79 -15.30
C MET A 156 0.22 1.77 -16.83
N SER A 157 -0.65 0.96 -17.42
CA SER A 157 -0.91 0.99 -18.85
C SER A 157 -1.90 2.09 -19.14
N MET A 158 -1.54 3.05 -19.99
CA MET A 158 -2.42 4.16 -20.33
C MET A 158 -3.37 3.75 -21.45
N PRO A 159 -4.64 4.22 -21.45
CA PRO A 159 -5.50 4.07 -22.62
C PRO A 159 -4.93 4.84 -23.82
N PRO A 160 -5.33 4.49 -25.06
CA PRO A 160 -4.95 5.26 -26.24
C PRO A 160 -5.30 6.74 -26.09
N MET A 161 -4.32 7.61 -26.36
CA MET A 161 -4.46 9.07 -26.31
C MET A 161 -3.85 9.69 -27.58
N PRO A 162 -4.42 10.77 -28.14
CA PRO A 162 -3.83 11.47 -29.28
C PRO A 162 -2.36 11.85 -29.02
N GLY A 163 -1.48 11.45 -29.94
CA GLY A 163 -0.03 11.72 -29.86
C GLY A 163 0.76 10.78 -28.94
N ALA A 164 0.12 9.90 -28.18
CA ALA A 164 0.81 8.86 -27.44
C ALA A 164 1.10 7.65 -28.35
N ALA A 165 2.25 7.01 -28.13
CA ALA A 165 2.60 5.76 -28.80
C ALA A 165 1.63 4.63 -28.38
N PRO A 166 1.36 3.65 -29.27
CA PRO A 166 0.62 2.46 -28.88
C PRO A 166 1.25 1.77 -27.67
N GLY A 167 0.44 1.53 -26.63
CA GLY A 167 0.91 0.89 -25.40
C GLY A 167 1.73 1.80 -24.48
N ALA A 168 1.53 3.12 -24.54
CA ALA A 168 2.13 4.07 -23.61
C ALA A 168 1.91 3.63 -22.14
N LYS A 169 2.96 3.78 -21.33
CA LYS A 169 2.94 3.42 -19.91
C LYS A 169 3.28 4.61 -19.06
N MET A 170 2.93 4.53 -17.79
CA MET A 170 3.38 5.44 -16.75
C MET A 170 3.96 4.63 -15.61
N ASN A 171 5.23 4.88 -15.32
CA ASN A 171 5.98 4.26 -14.25
C ASN A 171 6.24 5.32 -13.18
N THR A 172 5.78 5.05 -11.97
CA THR A 172 5.90 5.98 -10.85
C THR A 172 6.53 5.25 -9.67
N LYS A 173 7.60 5.83 -9.12
CA LYS A 173 8.18 5.41 -7.86
C LYS A 173 7.79 6.40 -6.78
N THR A 174 7.17 5.90 -5.72
CA THR A 174 6.70 6.71 -4.59
C THR A 174 7.23 6.10 -3.29
N GLU A 175 7.64 6.98 -2.39
CA GLU A 175 8.02 6.63 -1.02
C GLU A 175 6.99 7.25 -0.08
N VAL A 176 6.46 6.44 0.83
CA VAL A 176 5.50 6.86 1.85
C VAL A 176 6.07 6.51 3.21
N THR A 177 6.31 7.51 4.04
CA THR A 177 6.82 7.32 5.40
C THR A 177 5.82 7.85 6.42
N GLY A 178 5.54 7.08 7.46
CA GLY A 178 4.74 7.51 8.59
C GLY A 178 5.55 7.53 9.88
N LYS A 179 5.33 8.54 10.71
CA LYS A 179 5.91 8.63 12.04
C LYS A 179 4.87 9.10 13.05
N ARG A 180 4.80 8.41 14.19
CA ARG A 180 4.03 8.87 15.35
C ARG A 180 4.71 10.07 15.99
N LEU A 181 3.96 11.16 16.10
CA LEU A 181 4.38 12.42 16.71
C LEU A 181 4.03 12.52 18.20
N GLY A 182 3.14 11.64 18.70
CA GLY A 182 2.75 11.61 20.10
C GLY A 182 1.25 11.38 20.29
N VAL A 183 0.69 11.91 21.37
CA VAL A 183 -0.76 11.89 21.60
C VAL A 183 -1.48 12.84 20.64
N CYS A 184 -2.75 12.57 20.33
CA CYS A 184 -3.53 13.50 19.52
C CYS A 184 -3.76 14.81 20.27
N ASP A 185 -3.66 15.92 19.54
CA ASP A 185 -4.10 17.21 20.05
C ASP A 185 -5.60 17.15 20.38
N LYS A 186 -6.03 17.82 21.47
CA LYS A 186 -7.47 18.00 21.73
C LYS A 186 -8.09 18.70 20.51
N PRO A 187 -9.31 18.33 20.07
CA PRO A 187 -9.99 19.06 19.01
C PRO A 187 -10.01 20.54 19.41
N LYS A 188 -9.46 21.40 18.55
CA LYS A 188 -9.64 22.85 18.72
C LYS A 188 -11.14 23.09 18.56
N GLY A 189 -11.81 23.35 19.67
CA GLY A 189 -13.25 23.60 19.71
C GLY A 189 -13.62 24.69 18.71
N VAL A 190 -14.62 24.38 17.89
CA VAL A 190 -15.42 25.36 17.16
C VAL A 190 -16.56 25.77 18.07
#